data_AF-A0A243AAT7-F1
#
_entry.id   AF-A0A243AAT7-F1
#
_cell.length_a   1.000
_cell.length_b   1.000
_cell.length_c   1.000
_cell.angle_alpha   90.00
_cell.angle_beta   90.00
_cell.angle_gamma   90.00
#
_symmetry.space_group_name_H-M   'P 1'
#
loop_
_entity.id
_entity.type
_entity.pdbx_description
1 polymer ?
#
loop_
_entity_poly.entity_id
_entity_poly.type
_entity_poly.pdbx_seq_one_letter_code
_entity_poly.pdbx_strand_id
1 'polypeptide(L)'
;MTQIKITPEQLDQIAGRFTNAAAEAQQQINNLGNDIESLNGQWSGATQDKFRANFSDARQEMLKYIPILEHISADLKNIATNFRNADNSY
;
A
#
# COMPACT_ATOMS: atom_id res chain seq x y z
N MET A 1 34.99 -7.53 -10.98
CA MET A 1 33.85 -6.71 -11.45
C MET A 1 32.59 -7.31 -10.84
N THR A 2 31.91 -6.57 -9.96
CA THR A 2 30.66 -7.03 -9.32
C THR A 2 29.53 -7.00 -10.34
N GLN A 3 29.21 -8.18 -10.87
CA GLN A 3 28.11 -8.38 -11.82
C GLN A 3 26.80 -8.03 -11.09
N ILE A 4 26.18 -6.90 -11.44
CA ILE A 4 24.83 -6.59 -11.00
C ILE A 4 23.93 -7.68 -11.59
N LYS A 5 23.48 -8.62 -10.74
CA LYS A 5 22.65 -9.76 -11.15
C LYS A 5 21.15 -9.45 -11.21
N ILE A 6 20.76 -8.22 -10.85
CA ILE A 6 19.35 -7.81 -10.80
C ILE A 6 18.99 -7.19 -12.15
N THR A 7 17.97 -7.73 -12.81
CA THR A 7 17.50 -7.20 -14.10
C THR A 7 16.38 -6.17 -13.90
N PRO A 8 16.18 -5.24 -14.85
CA PRO A 8 15.04 -4.32 -14.84
C PRO A 8 13.68 -5.03 -14.68
N GLU A 9 13.53 -6.21 -15.28
CA GLU A 9 12.32 -7.01 -15.23
C GLU A 9 12.05 -7.54 -13.82
N GLN A 10 13.10 -7.94 -13.09
CA GLN A 10 12.97 -8.35 -11.69
C GLN A 10 12.52 -7.18 -10.81
N LEU A 11 13.05 -5.98 -11.04
CA LEU A 11 12.64 -4.77 -10.32
C LEU A 11 11.17 -4.43 -10.58
N ASP A 12 10.72 -4.49 -11.84
CA ASP A 12 9.31 -4.27 -12.19
C ASP A 12 8.37 -5.31 -11.58
N GLN A 13 8.78 -6.58 -11.56
CA GLN A 13 8.01 -7.63 -10.89
C GLN A 13 7.84 -7.34 -9.39
N ILE A 14 8.92 -6.91 -8.72
CA ILE A 14 8.87 -6.57 -7.29
C ILE A 14 8.00 -5.32 -7.09
N ALA A 15 8.16 -4.28 -7.91
CA ALA A 15 7.31 -3.08 -7.87
C ALA A 15 5.81 -3.42 -8.04
N GLY A 16 5.50 -4.39 -8.89
CA GLY A 16 4.14 -4.93 -9.05
C GLY A 16 3.59 -5.51 -7.74
N ARG A 17 4.41 -6.22 -6.96
CA ARG A 17 4.00 -6.76 -5.65
C ARG A 17 3.65 -5.65 -4.65
N PHE A 18 4.44 -4.57 -4.61
CA PHE A 18 4.13 -3.41 -3.78
C PHE A 18 2.84 -2.71 -4.21
N THR A 19 2.62 -2.59 -5.53
CA THR A 19 1.36 -2.04 -6.08
C THR A 19 0.15 -2.88 -5.68
N ASN A 20 0.27 -4.21 -5.79
CA ASN A 20 -0.81 -5.13 -5.39
C ASN A 20 -1.08 -5.06 -3.89
N ALA A 21 -0.03 -5.02 -3.06
CA ALA A 21 -0.17 -4.88 -1.61
C ALA A 21 -0.89 -3.57 -1.23
N ALA A 22 -0.64 -2.47 -1.96
CA ALA A 22 -1.34 -1.19 -1.73
C ALA A 22 -2.84 -1.31 -2.03
N ALA A 23 -3.19 -1.97 -3.15
CA ALA A 23 -4.58 -2.22 -3.52
C ALA A 23 -5.30 -3.14 -2.51
N GLU A 24 -4.64 -4.22 -2.08
CA GLU A 24 -5.16 -5.13 -1.05
C GLU A 24 -5.38 -4.41 0.28
N ALA A 25 -4.42 -3.59 0.72
CA ALA A 25 -4.55 -2.79 1.94
C ALA A 25 -5.74 -1.81 1.85
N GLN A 26 -5.89 -1.12 0.71
CA GLN A 26 -7.03 -0.21 0.49
C GLN A 26 -8.37 -0.95 0.55
N GLN A 27 -8.45 -2.14 -0.07
CA GLN A 27 -9.66 -2.96 -0.03
C GLN A 27 -9.97 -3.43 1.39
N GLN A 28 -8.97 -3.89 2.15
CA GLN A 28 -9.15 -4.31 3.54
C GLN A 28 -9.66 -3.17 4.42
N ILE A 29 -9.06 -1.97 4.32
CA ILE A 29 -9.50 -0.80 5.08
C ILE A 29 -10.95 -0.42 4.76
N ASN A 30 -11.34 -0.51 3.49
CA ASN A 30 -12.72 -0.23 3.07
C ASN A 30 -13.71 -1.28 3.61
N ASN A 31 -13.36 -2.55 3.54
CA ASN A 31 -14.19 -3.64 4.09
C ASN A 31 -14.40 -3.47 5.60
N LEU A 32 -13.32 -3.21 6.36
CA LEU A 32 -13.41 -2.94 7.79
C LEU A 32 -14.28 -1.72 8.08
N GLY A 33 -14.18 -0.66 7.28
CA GLY A 33 -15.04 0.52 7.39
C GLY A 33 -16.52 0.16 7.24
N ASN A 34 -16.86 -0.61 6.21
CA ASN A 34 -18.23 -1.05 5.95
C ASN A 34 -18.76 -1.95 7.07
N ASP A 35 -17.94 -2.86 7.60
CA ASP A 35 -18.31 -3.73 8.72
C ASP A 35 -18.68 -2.91 9.95
N ILE A 36 -17.88 -1.89 10.30
CA ILE A 36 -18.18 -0.98 11.42
C ILE A 36 -19.43 -0.15 11.13
N GLU A 37 -19.61 0.34 9.91
CA GLU A 37 -20.79 1.09 9.53
C GLU A 37 -22.08 0.28 9.65
N SER A 38 -22.04 -1.02 9.36
CA SER A 38 -23.17 -1.93 9.50
C SER A 38 -23.68 -2.06 10.96
N LEU A 39 -22.77 -1.89 11.93
CA LEU A 39 -23.10 -1.97 13.36
C LEU A 39 -23.81 -0.71 13.88
N ASN A 40 -23.78 0.38 13.13
CA ASN A 40 -24.26 1.70 13.58
C ASN A 40 -25.75 1.76 13.93
N GLY A 41 -26.57 0.85 13.39
CA GLY A 41 -27.99 0.74 13.70
C GLY A 41 -28.34 -0.27 14.79
N GLN A 42 -27.40 -1.15 15.18
CA GLN A 42 -27.63 -2.23 16.13
C GLN A 42 -27.01 -1.96 17.50
N TRP A 43 -25.95 -1.15 17.53
CA TRP A 43 -25.20 -0.81 18.72
C TRP A 43 -25.35 0.68 19.00
N SER A 44 -25.91 1.05 20.16
CA SER A 44 -26.06 2.45 20.60
C SER A 44 -25.49 2.66 22.00
N GLY A 45 -24.95 3.86 22.27
CA GLY A 45 -24.47 4.30 23.58
C GLY A 45 -23.00 4.74 23.60
N ALA A 46 -22.53 5.28 24.74
CA ALA A 46 -21.20 5.89 24.87
C ALA A 46 -20.02 4.96 24.52
N THR A 47 -20.18 3.65 24.64
CA THR A 47 -19.17 2.66 24.23
C THR A 47 -18.97 2.64 22.71
N GLN A 48 -20.04 2.87 21.94
CA GLN A 48 -19.98 2.97 20.47
C GLN A 48 -19.17 4.20 20.04
N ASP A 49 -19.41 5.36 20.65
CA ASP A 49 -18.72 6.60 20.30
C ASP A 49 -17.21 6.49 20.52
N LYS A 50 -16.80 5.92 21.67
CA LYS A 50 -15.38 5.67 21.97
C LYS A 50 -14.76 4.68 20.97
N PHE A 51 -15.47 3.61 20.64
CA PHE A 51 -14.99 2.64 19.66
C PHE A 51 -14.83 3.27 18.28
N ARG A 52 -15.79 4.07 17.81
CA ARG A 52 -15.71 4.78 16.52
C ARG A 52 -14.54 5.76 16.46
N ALA A 53 -14.29 6.51 17.53
CA ALA A 53 -13.14 7.40 17.61
C ALA A 53 -11.84 6.59 17.47
N ASN A 54 -11.67 5.55 18.28
CA ASN A 54 -10.49 4.68 18.22
C ASN A 54 -10.30 4.02 16.84
N PHE A 55 -11.39 3.57 16.20
CA PHE A 55 -11.34 2.99 14.87
C PHE A 55 -10.98 4.03 13.81
N SER A 56 -11.52 5.25 13.89
CA SER A 56 -11.17 6.34 12.99
C SER A 56 -9.68 6.67 13.07
N ASP A 57 -9.12 6.75 14.27
CA ASP A 57 -7.69 7.00 14.46
C ASP A 57 -6.84 5.85 13.90
N ALA A 58 -7.20 4.60 14.21
CA ALA A 58 -6.54 3.43 13.65
C ALA A 58 -6.63 3.38 12.12
N ARG A 59 -7.79 3.75 11.55
CA ARG A 59 -8.01 3.83 10.10
C ARG A 59 -7.11 4.88 9.46
N GLN A 60 -6.93 6.04 10.08
CA GLN A 60 -6.00 7.05 9.58
C GLN A 60 -4.56 6.51 9.55
N GLU A 61 -4.12 5.79 10.59
CA GLU A 61 -2.79 5.15 10.58
C GLU A 61 -2.67 4.08 9.49
N MET A 62 -3.70 3.24 9.31
CA MET A 62 -3.71 2.24 8.22
C MET A 62 -3.65 2.90 6.83
N LEU A 63 -4.31 4.04 6.63
CA LEU A 63 -4.26 4.76 5.35
C LEU A 63 -2.87 5.35 5.04
N LYS A 64 -2.04 5.64 6.05
CA LYS A 64 -0.66 6.09 5.83
C LYS A 64 0.26 5.00 5.26
N TYR A 65 -0.10 3.73 5.42
CA TYR A 65 0.67 2.61 4.91
C TYR A 65 0.62 2.49 3.38
N ILE A 66 -0.51 2.82 2.76
CA ILE A 66 -0.73 2.76 1.32
C ILE A 66 0.28 3.61 0.52
N PRO A 67 0.43 4.92 0.77
CA PRO A 67 1.38 5.74 0.00
C PRO A 67 2.84 5.31 0.19
N ILE A 68 3.18 4.65 1.30
CA ILE A 68 4.52 4.08 1.51
C ILE A 68 4.76 2.93 0.51
N LEU A 69 3.78 2.05 0.33
CA LEU A 69 3.87 0.96 -0.65
C LEU A 69 3.94 1.49 -2.08
N GLU A 70 3.12 2.48 -2.41
CA GLU A 70 3.12 3.12 -3.72
C GLU A 70 4.45 3.81 -4.01
N HIS A 71 5.03 4.48 -3.02
CA HIS A 71 6.33 5.13 -3.16
C HIS A 71 7.45 4.13 -3.45
N ILE A 72 7.51 3.03 -2.70
CA ILE A 72 8.50 1.97 -2.94
C ILE A 72 8.33 1.36 -4.33
N SER A 73 7.08 1.13 -4.77
CA SER A 73 6.79 0.67 -6.14
C SER A 73 7.31 1.65 -7.20
N ALA A 74 7.07 2.95 -7.01
CA ALA A 74 7.54 3.99 -7.92
C ALA A 74 9.07 4.05 -7.99
N ASP A 75 9.76 3.97 -6.85
CA ASP A 75 11.21 3.98 -6.78
C ASP A 75 11.83 2.78 -7.51
N LEU A 76 11.27 1.58 -7.32
CA LEU A 76 11.72 0.38 -8.02
C LEU A 76 11.56 0.49 -9.54
N LYS A 77 10.43 1.04 -10.01
CA LYS A 77 10.20 1.31 -11.45
C LYS A 77 11.15 2.36 -12.01
N ASN A 78 11.49 3.38 -11.22
CA ASN A 78 12.47 4.40 -11.61
C ASN A 78 13.86 3.77 -11.76
N ILE A 79 14.27 2.91 -10.82
CA ILE A 79 15.54 2.18 -10.92
C ILE A 79 15.55 1.27 -12.16
N ALA A 80 14.47 0.52 -12.43
CA ALA A 80 14.34 -0.32 -13.62
C ALA A 80 14.48 0.49 -14.92
N THR A 81 13.84 1.66 -14.99
CA THR A 81 13.95 2.59 -16.12
C THR A 81 15.38 3.08 -16.32
N ASN A 82 16.06 3.46 -15.23
CA ASN A 82 17.45 3.92 -15.30
C ASN A 82 18.40 2.82 -15.81
N PHE A 83 18.19 1.57 -15.39
CA PHE A 83 18.99 0.43 -15.86
C PHE A 83 18.81 0.21 -17.37
N ARG A 84 17.56 0.24 -17.88
CA ARG A 84 17.29 0.14 -19.32
C ARG A 84 17.96 1.26 -20.11
N ASN A 85 17.92 2.49 -19.61
CA ASN A 85 18.51 3.63 -20.29
C ASN A 85 20.05 3.54 -20.32
N ALA A 86 20.66 3.10 -19.22
CA ALA A 86 22.10 2.87 -19.16
C ALA A 86 22.55 1.76 -20.10
N ASP A 87 21.80 0.66 -20.19
CA ASP A 87 22.10 -0.45 -21.13
C ASP A 87 21.90 -0.05 -22.60
N ASN A 88 20.95 0.84 -22.91
CA ASN A 88 20.74 1.38 -24.26
C ASN A 88 21.77 2.46 -24.67
N SER A 89 22.64 2.89 -23.76
CA SER A 89 23.65 3.93 -24.01
C SER A 89 25.03 3.37 -24.41
N TYR A 90 25.12 2.08 -24.74
CA TYR A 90 26.34 1.38 -25.19
C TYR A 90 26.25 0.88 -26.63
#